data_AF-A0A1H5YSP8-F1
#
_entry.id   AF-A0A1H5YSP8-F1
#
_cell.length_a   1.000
_cell.length_b   1.000
_cell.length_c   1.000
_cell.angle_alpha   90.00
_cell.angle_beta   90.00
_cell.angle_gamma   90.00
#
_symmetry.space_group_name_H-M   'P 1'
#
loop_
_entity.id
_entity.type
_entity.pdbx_description
1 polymer ?
#
loop_
_entity_poly.entity_id
_entity_poly.type
_entity_poly.pdbx_seq_one_letter_code
_entity_poly.pdbx_strand_id
1 'polypeptide(L)'
;MGTRLLAEQLIQRRYPHLRYVRVHTDGKNTAVIYAWNEELLLTAEDIAHLKEFASSYLLPHVCFKVKPYDQIKADGIPQARVQELPETIWKAAVARESSQYRIAAALNDMFTSSIRFTFSRYDSVTGTVHFVARASVPVTDAVKERVQRYLYEMLPLGARSEVTYY
;
A
#
# COMPACT_ATOMS: atom_id res chain seq x y z
N MET A 1 4.45 -10.33 6.30
CA MET A 1 4.43 -9.60 5.01
C MET A 1 4.30 -8.12 5.34
N GLY A 2 5.25 -7.29 4.88
CA GLY A 2 5.19 -5.84 5.06
C GLY A 2 4.27 -5.17 4.04
N THR A 3 3.65 -4.06 4.43
CA THR A 3 2.78 -3.24 3.57
C THR A 3 3.59 -2.14 2.86
N ARG A 4 2.91 -1.39 1.98
CA ARG A 4 3.46 -0.18 1.35
C ARG A 4 3.90 0.85 2.38
N LEU A 5 3.01 1.19 3.32
CA LEU A 5 3.29 2.22 4.33
C LEU A 5 4.43 1.82 5.26
N LEU A 6 4.50 0.54 5.65
CA LEU A 6 5.62 0.03 6.45
C LEU A 6 6.94 0.14 5.66
N ALA A 7 6.95 -0.21 4.37
CA ALA A 7 8.13 -0.10 3.54
C ALA A 7 8.60 1.35 3.39
N GLU A 8 7.68 2.29 3.19
CA GLU A 8 7.98 3.73 3.17
C GLU A 8 8.64 4.19 4.47
N GLN A 9 8.11 3.79 5.64
CA GLN A 9 8.70 4.11 6.93
C GLN A 9 10.10 3.53 7.13
N LEU A 10 10.31 2.28 6.69
CA LEU A 10 11.61 1.61 6.79
C LEU A 10 12.65 2.30 5.91
N ILE A 11 12.28 2.67 4.68
CA ILE A 11 13.15 3.43 3.76
C ILE A 11 13.53 4.77 4.39
N GLN A 12 12.55 5.54 4.88
CA GLN A 12 12.82 6.85 5.47
C GLN A 12 13.66 6.78 6.74
N ARG A 13 13.48 5.73 7.55
CA ARG A 13 14.33 5.50 8.73
C ARG A 13 15.77 5.17 8.34
N ARG A 14 15.96 4.43 7.23
CA ARG A 14 17.29 4.02 6.76
C ARG A 14 18.02 5.13 6.01
N TYR A 15 17.28 5.92 5.22
CA TYR A 15 17.77 6.96 4.32
C TYR A 15 17.07 8.29 4.64
N PRO A 16 17.43 8.96 5.76
CA PRO A 16 16.72 10.14 6.24
C PRO A 16 16.82 11.36 5.30
N HIS A 17 17.80 11.37 4.39
CA HIS A 17 17.94 12.40 3.36
C HIS A 17 16.87 12.30 2.25
N LEU A 18 16.22 11.14 2.09
CA LEU A 18 15.10 10.96 1.17
C LEU A 18 13.80 11.47 1.79
N ARG A 19 13.48 12.74 1.52
CA ARG A 19 12.27 13.39 2.06
C ARG A 19 10.98 12.88 1.45
N TYR A 20 10.98 12.63 0.16
CA TYR A 20 9.81 12.17 -0.57
C TYR A 20 10.00 10.69 -0.86
N VAL A 21 9.15 9.85 -0.28
CA VAL A 21 9.17 8.41 -0.52
C VAL A 21 7.72 7.94 -0.66
N ARG A 22 7.44 7.22 -1.75
CA ARG A 22 6.19 6.49 -1.97
C ARG A 22 6.51 5.09 -2.50
N VAL A 23 5.79 4.09 -2.00
CA VAL A 23 5.86 2.74 -2.55
C VAL A 23 4.52 2.36 -3.16
N HIS A 24 4.57 1.88 -4.40
CA HIS A 24 3.41 1.39 -5.13
C HIS A 24 3.56 -0.08 -5.48
N THR A 25 2.44 -0.80 -5.51
CA THR A 25 2.37 -2.13 -6.13
C THR A 25 1.05 -2.29 -6.90
N ASP A 26 1.13 -3.01 -8.00
CA ASP A 26 0.05 -3.29 -8.94
C ASP A 26 -0.35 -4.77 -8.95
N GLY A 27 0.24 -5.59 -8.07
CA GLY A 27 0.09 -7.05 -8.06
C GLY A 27 1.35 -7.74 -8.57
N LYS A 28 1.21 -9.01 -8.97
CA LYS A 28 2.26 -9.82 -9.64
C LYS A 28 3.65 -9.80 -8.98
N ASN A 29 3.70 -9.59 -7.66
CA ASN A 29 4.95 -9.45 -6.92
C ASN A 29 5.87 -8.36 -7.47
N THR A 30 5.32 -7.26 -8.00
CA THR A 30 6.08 -6.09 -8.43
C THR A 30 5.80 -4.90 -7.53
N ALA A 31 6.83 -4.10 -7.27
CA ALA A 31 6.68 -2.84 -6.56
C ALA A 31 7.59 -1.77 -7.15
N VAL A 32 7.17 -0.51 -7.04
CA VAL A 32 7.95 0.66 -7.47
C VAL A 32 8.13 1.59 -6.28
N ILE A 33 9.38 1.96 -6.03
CA ILE A 33 9.76 2.96 -5.04
C ILE A 33 9.98 4.28 -5.79
N TYR A 34 9.19 5.28 -5.44
CA TYR A 34 9.36 6.65 -5.90
C TYR A 34 10.07 7.43 -4.82
N ALA A 35 11.20 8.07 -5.14
CA ALA A 35 11.96 8.79 -4.14
C ALA A 35 12.59 10.09 -4.67
N TRP A 36 12.73 11.07 -3.78
CA TRP A 36 13.55 12.26 -3.94
C TRP A 36 14.19 12.66 -2.60
N ASN A 37 15.39 13.23 -2.69
CA ASN A 37 16.05 13.92 -1.59
C ASN A 37 15.45 15.34 -1.38
N GLU A 38 16.07 16.13 -0.50
CA GLU A 38 15.68 17.53 -0.21
C GLU A 38 15.74 18.44 -1.44
N GLU A 39 16.62 18.13 -2.39
CA GLU A 39 16.86 18.91 -3.62
C GLU A 39 15.95 18.48 -4.77
N LEU A 40 14.96 17.61 -4.51
CA LEU A 40 14.07 17.02 -5.53
C LEU A 40 14.83 16.19 -6.57
N LEU A 41 15.94 15.57 -6.15
CA LEU A 41 16.77 14.72 -6.98
C LEU A 41 16.74 13.28 -6.48
N LEU A 42 16.97 12.35 -7.42
CA LEU A 42 17.22 10.95 -7.13
C LEU A 42 18.55 10.58 -7.77
N THR A 43 19.59 10.45 -6.95
CA THR A 43 20.95 10.19 -7.46
C THR A 43 21.11 8.74 -7.89
N ALA A 44 22.12 8.46 -8.72
CA ALA A 44 22.44 7.09 -9.11
C ALA A 44 22.83 6.22 -7.90
N GLU A 45 23.50 6.81 -6.91
CA GLU A 45 23.85 6.17 -5.65
C GLU A 45 22.59 5.81 -4.85
N ASP A 46 21.64 6.73 -4.71
CA ASP A 46 20.36 6.47 -4.04
C ASP A 46 19.60 5.33 -4.72
N ILE A 47 19.57 5.29 -6.06
CA ILE A 47 18.93 4.21 -6.80
C ILE A 47 19.56 2.86 -6.48
N ALA A 48 20.89 2.78 -6.47
CA ALA A 48 21.61 1.56 -6.17
C ALA A 48 21.33 1.08 -4.73
N HIS A 49 21.47 1.99 -3.76
CA HIS A 49 21.22 1.70 -2.35
C HIS A 49 19.78 1.28 -2.08
N LEU A 50 18.80 1.96 -2.69
CA LEU A 50 17.38 1.60 -2.54
C LEU A 50 17.06 0.21 -3.10
N LYS A 51 17.65 -0.16 -4.25
CA LYS A 51 17.46 -1.50 -4.84
C LYS A 51 18.07 -2.59 -3.95
N GLU A 52 19.28 -2.37 -3.45
CA GLU A 52 19.96 -3.29 -2.55
C GLU A 52 19.18 -3.47 -1.24
N PHE A 53 18.75 -2.36 -0.63
CA PHE A 53 17.93 -2.39 0.58
C PHE A 53 16.60 -3.11 0.35
N ALA A 54 15.90 -2.82 -0.74
CA ALA A 54 14.60 -3.41 -1.01
C ALA A 54 14.68 -4.93 -1.23
N SER A 55 15.68 -5.38 -1.98
CA SER A 55 15.91 -6.81 -2.24
C SER A 55 16.36 -7.58 -0.98
N SER A 56 17.11 -6.94 -0.08
CA SER A 56 17.66 -7.59 1.11
C SER A 56 16.74 -7.53 2.33
N TYR A 57 15.92 -6.48 2.46
CA TYR A 57 15.28 -6.13 3.75
C TYR A 57 13.76 -5.96 3.68
N LEU A 58 13.16 -5.77 2.50
CA LEU A 58 11.70 -5.63 2.38
C LEU A 58 11.02 -6.98 2.18
N LEU A 59 10.96 -7.48 0.95
CA LEU A 59 10.32 -8.76 0.62
C LEU A 59 11.09 -9.44 -0.52
N PRO A 60 11.74 -10.61 -0.27
CA PRO A 60 12.62 -11.26 -1.25
C PRO A 60 11.94 -11.66 -2.56
N HIS A 61 10.63 -11.89 -2.51
CA HIS A 61 9.85 -12.34 -3.66
C HIS A 61 9.27 -11.19 -4.50
N VAL A 62 9.49 -9.93 -4.09
CA VAL A 62 8.98 -8.76 -4.79
C VAL A 62 10.09 -8.13 -5.66
N CYS A 63 9.81 -7.95 -6.94
CA CYS A 63 10.69 -7.26 -7.87
C CYS A 63 10.51 -5.73 -7.73
N PHE A 64 11.53 -5.07 -7.17
CA PHE A 64 11.51 -3.63 -6.94
C PHE A 64 12.11 -2.85 -8.12
N LYS A 65 11.40 -1.81 -8.56
CA LYS A 65 11.92 -0.74 -9.40
C LYS A 65 12.08 0.52 -8.55
N VAL A 66 12.99 1.39 -8.94
CA VAL A 66 13.19 2.70 -8.30
C VAL A 66 13.06 3.78 -9.38
N LYS A 67 12.25 4.80 -9.11
CA LYS A 67 11.97 5.91 -10.01
C LYS A 67 12.04 7.26 -9.27
N PRO A 68 12.34 8.37 -9.97
CA PRO A 68 12.20 9.72 -9.42
C PRO A 68 10.74 10.00 -8.98
N TYR A 69 10.57 10.85 -7.97
CA TYR A 69 9.26 11.06 -7.34
C TYR A 69 8.24 11.78 -8.24
N ASP A 70 8.66 12.61 -9.19
CA ASP A 70 7.76 13.24 -10.17
C ASP A 70 7.00 12.25 -11.06
N GLN A 71 7.60 11.09 -11.35
CA GLN A 71 6.99 10.06 -12.21
C GLN A 71 5.71 9.46 -11.61
N ILE A 72 5.45 9.69 -10.32
CA ILE A 72 4.23 9.27 -9.64
C ILE A 72 2.96 9.77 -10.35
N LYS A 73 2.98 10.97 -10.97
CA LYS A 73 1.84 11.53 -11.70
C LYS A 73 1.61 10.81 -13.02
N ALA A 74 2.69 10.54 -13.75
CA ALA A 74 2.63 9.82 -15.02
C ALA A 74 2.14 8.39 -14.83
N ASP A 75 2.49 7.77 -13.69
CA ASP A 75 2.05 6.43 -13.32
C ASP A 75 0.65 6.42 -12.64
N GLY A 76 -0.03 7.58 -12.51
CA GLY A 76 -1.38 7.67 -11.94
C GLY A 76 -1.46 7.37 -10.43
N ILE A 77 -0.33 7.51 -9.72
CA ILE A 77 -0.23 7.14 -8.32
C ILE A 77 -0.58 8.35 -7.42
N PRO A 78 -1.43 8.16 -6.39
CA PRO A 78 -1.76 9.24 -5.46
C PRO A 78 -0.51 9.81 -4.76
N GLN A 79 -0.28 11.11 -4.95
CA GLN A 79 0.86 11.84 -4.38
C GLN A 79 0.72 12.14 -2.89
N ALA A 80 -0.52 12.31 -2.44
CA ALA A 80 -0.78 12.62 -1.05
C ALA A 80 -0.42 11.39 -0.21
N ARG A 81 0.59 11.54 0.66
CA ARG A 81 0.58 10.82 1.93
C ARG A 81 -0.73 11.19 2.57
N VAL A 82 -1.63 10.22 2.62
CA VAL A 82 -3.01 10.40 3.01
C VAL A 82 -3.06 11.32 4.23
N GLN A 83 -3.63 12.51 4.04
CA GLN A 83 -4.02 13.39 5.13
C GLN A 83 -4.77 12.52 6.14
N GLU A 84 -4.14 12.35 7.31
CA GLU A 84 -4.57 11.56 8.46
C GLU A 84 -5.35 10.27 8.10
N LEU A 85 -4.63 9.20 7.76
CA LEU A 85 -5.23 7.86 7.85
C LEU A 85 -5.84 7.71 9.26
N PRO A 86 -7.06 7.18 9.37
CA PRO A 86 -7.60 6.82 10.68
C PRO A 86 -6.61 5.93 11.42
N GLU A 87 -6.45 6.14 12.73
CA GLU A 87 -5.45 5.45 13.55
C GLU A 87 -5.52 3.92 13.37
N THR A 88 -6.72 3.36 13.28
CA THR A 88 -6.95 1.93 13.01
C THR A 88 -6.34 1.46 11.69
N ILE A 89 -6.53 2.24 10.61
CA ILE A 89 -5.97 1.93 9.30
C ILE A 89 -4.45 2.08 9.32
N TRP A 90 -3.93 3.14 9.95
CA TRP A 90 -2.50 3.35 10.09
C TRP A 90 -1.83 2.20 10.85
N LYS A 91 -2.36 1.82 12.03
CA LYS A 91 -1.85 0.71 12.85
C LYS A 91 -1.85 -0.60 12.07
N ALA A 92 -2.93 -0.89 11.34
CA ALA A 92 -3.02 -2.08 10.50
C ALA A 92 -1.98 -2.05 9.36
N ALA A 93 -1.76 -0.88 8.75
CA ALA A 93 -0.78 -0.71 7.68
C ALA A 93 0.66 -0.85 8.19
N VAL A 94 1.04 -0.30 9.34
CA VAL A 94 2.44 -0.37 9.82
C VAL A 94 2.77 -1.66 10.59
N ALA A 95 1.78 -2.54 10.81
CA ALA A 95 2.00 -3.82 11.47
C ALA A 95 2.95 -4.71 10.64
N ARG A 96 3.97 -5.30 11.30
CA ARG A 96 4.92 -6.24 10.67
C ARG A 96 4.25 -7.51 10.12
N GLU A 97 3.10 -7.85 10.66
CA GLU A 97 2.27 -8.97 10.29
C GLU A 97 0.93 -8.45 9.74
N SER A 98 0.92 -8.08 8.46
CA SER A 98 -0.32 -7.91 7.72
C SER A 98 -0.87 -9.27 7.33
N SER A 99 -2.14 -9.53 7.68
CA SER A 99 -2.91 -10.67 7.18
C SER A 99 -4.25 -10.17 6.64
N GLN A 100 -4.80 -10.87 5.66
CA GLN A 100 -6.10 -10.56 5.06
C GLN A 100 -7.22 -10.43 6.09
N TYR A 101 -7.16 -11.18 7.19
CA TYR A 101 -8.13 -11.10 8.28
C TYR A 101 -7.95 -9.82 9.10
N ARG A 102 -6.72 -9.37 9.37
CA ARG A 102 -6.46 -8.10 10.05
C ARG A 102 -6.88 -6.90 9.19
N ILE A 103 -6.67 -6.97 7.88
CA ILE A 103 -7.14 -5.95 6.94
C ILE A 103 -8.67 -5.86 6.98
N ALA A 104 -9.37 -6.99 6.90
CA ALA A 104 -10.83 -7.02 6.97
C ALA A 104 -11.34 -6.51 8.33
N ALA A 105 -10.68 -6.87 9.44
CA ALA A 105 -11.02 -6.36 10.77
C ALA A 105 -10.87 -4.84 10.86
N ALA A 106 -9.75 -4.28 10.38
CA ALA A 106 -9.52 -2.83 10.37
C ALA A 106 -10.58 -2.07 9.53
N LEU A 107 -11.02 -2.64 8.40
CA LEU A 107 -12.12 -2.07 7.63
C LEU A 107 -13.46 -2.16 8.38
N ASN A 108 -13.74 -3.29 9.04
CA ASN A 108 -14.98 -3.47 9.81
C ASN A 108 -15.09 -2.50 10.99
N ASP A 109 -13.96 -2.17 11.63
CA ASP A 109 -13.93 -1.18 12.69
C ASP A 109 -14.23 0.23 12.16
N MET A 110 -13.86 0.53 10.91
CA MET A 110 -14.08 1.84 10.29
C MET A 110 -15.50 2.06 9.75
N PHE A 111 -16.14 1.03 9.19
CA PHE A 111 -17.44 1.13 8.51
C PHE A 111 -18.59 0.51 9.33
N THR A 112 -18.45 0.54 10.65
CA THR A 112 -19.35 -0.08 11.63
C THR A 112 -20.84 -0.04 11.25
N SER A 113 -21.52 -1.17 11.48
CA SER A 113 -22.95 -1.48 11.27
C SER A 113 -23.54 -1.34 9.86
N SER A 114 -22.88 -0.63 8.94
CA SER A 114 -23.39 -0.40 7.58
C SER A 114 -22.79 -1.33 6.53
N ILE A 115 -21.52 -1.73 6.68
CA ILE A 115 -20.81 -2.60 5.74
C ILE A 115 -19.94 -3.59 6.49
N ARG A 116 -20.07 -4.88 6.16
CA ARG A 116 -19.21 -5.95 6.69
C ARG A 116 -18.30 -6.50 5.59
N PHE A 117 -17.00 -6.39 5.82
CA PHE A 117 -15.94 -6.90 4.97
C PHE A 117 -15.49 -8.28 5.44
N THR A 118 -15.32 -9.19 4.47
CA THR A 118 -14.79 -10.53 4.69
C THR A 118 -13.77 -10.85 3.60
N PHE A 119 -12.71 -11.56 3.96
CA PHE A 119 -11.81 -12.14 2.97
C PHE A 119 -12.55 -13.23 2.20
N SER A 120 -12.41 -13.22 0.87
CA SER A 120 -13.02 -14.22 -0.01
C SER A 120 -11.99 -15.22 -0.50
N ARG A 121 -10.96 -14.73 -1.21
CA ARG A 121 -9.91 -15.57 -1.80
C ARG A 121 -8.68 -14.74 -2.15
N TYR A 122 -7.57 -15.44 -2.37
CA TYR A 122 -6.37 -14.88 -2.98
C TYR A 122 -6.17 -15.50 -4.36
N ASP A 123 -6.07 -14.66 -5.39
CA ASP A 123 -5.65 -15.06 -6.73
C ASP A 123 -4.14 -14.91 -6.85
N SER A 124 -3.43 -16.04 -6.88
CA SER A 124 -1.97 -16.08 -6.98
C SER A 124 -1.43 -15.74 -8.36
N VAL A 125 -2.25 -15.83 -9.42
CA VAL A 125 -1.83 -15.50 -10.79
C VAL A 125 -1.74 -13.99 -10.95
N THR A 126 -2.71 -13.27 -10.40
CA THR A 126 -2.75 -11.80 -10.48
C THR A 126 -2.13 -11.12 -9.26
N GLY A 127 -1.95 -11.86 -8.15
CA GLY A 127 -1.55 -11.30 -6.86
C GLY A 127 -2.69 -10.47 -6.23
N THR A 128 -3.94 -10.89 -6.43
CA THR A 128 -5.12 -10.13 -5.99
C THR A 128 -5.74 -10.71 -4.73
N VAL A 129 -5.90 -9.88 -3.69
CA VAL A 129 -6.68 -10.21 -2.50
C VAL A 129 -8.12 -9.78 -2.72
N HIS A 130 -9.03 -10.74 -2.82
CA HIS A 130 -10.45 -10.46 -3.00
C HIS A 130 -11.16 -10.36 -1.65
N PHE A 131 -11.88 -9.27 -1.45
CA PHE A 131 -12.78 -9.06 -0.33
C PHE A 131 -14.24 -9.01 -0.80
N VAL A 132 -15.14 -9.41 0.09
CA VAL A 132 -16.58 -9.26 -0.07
C VAL A 132 -17.07 -8.28 0.98
N ALA A 133 -17.76 -7.24 0.52
CA ALA A 133 -18.44 -6.25 1.33
C ALA A 133 -19.94 -6.51 1.27
N ARG A 134 -20.56 -6.83 2.40
CA ARG A 134 -22.02 -6.96 2.53
C ARG A 134 -22.55 -5.72 3.23
N ALA A 135 -23.35 -4.94 2.53
CA ALA A 135 -23.88 -3.70 3.07
C ALA A 135 -25.37 -3.82 3.43
N SER A 136 -25.78 -3.15 4.51
CA SER A 136 -27.20 -2.99 4.86
C SER A 136 -27.83 -1.76 4.19
N VAL A 137 -27.01 -0.94 3.52
CA VAL A 137 -27.38 0.30 2.83
C VAL A 137 -26.66 0.40 1.49
N PRO A 138 -27.19 1.16 0.51
CA PRO A 138 -26.51 1.39 -0.76
C PRO A 138 -25.09 1.95 -0.56
N VAL A 139 -24.09 1.30 -1.17
CA VAL A 139 -22.70 1.73 -1.10
C VAL A 139 -22.42 2.77 -2.19
N THR A 140 -22.30 4.03 -1.78
CA THR A 140 -22.00 5.14 -2.69
C THR A 140 -20.56 5.05 -3.22
N ASP A 141 -20.30 5.70 -4.37
CA ASP A 141 -18.96 5.68 -4.96
C ASP A 141 -17.92 6.36 -4.06
N ALA A 142 -18.31 7.37 -3.29
CA ALA A 142 -17.45 7.99 -2.28
C ALA A 142 -17.00 6.99 -1.20
N VAL A 143 -17.88 6.06 -0.81
CA VAL A 143 -17.52 4.98 0.14
C VAL A 143 -16.59 3.98 -0.53
N LYS A 144 -16.88 3.55 -1.76
CA LYS A 144 -16.00 2.62 -2.50
C LYS A 144 -14.60 3.20 -2.68
N GLU A 145 -14.50 4.48 -3.04
CA GLU A 145 -13.23 5.19 -3.19
C GLU A 145 -12.46 5.26 -1.86
N ARG A 146 -13.16 5.51 -0.74
CA ARG A 146 -12.54 5.52 0.59
C ARG A 146 -12.03 4.13 1.00
N VAL A 147 -12.80 3.08 0.74
CA VAL A 147 -12.38 1.68 0.98
C VAL A 147 -11.13 1.35 0.16
N GLN A 148 -11.14 1.69 -1.13
CA GLN A 148 -9.99 1.45 -2.01
C GLN A 148 -8.74 2.21 -1.53
N ARG A 149 -8.90 3.44 -1.05
CA ARG A 149 -7.80 4.21 -0.45
C ARG A 149 -7.23 3.55 0.80
N TYR A 150 -8.06 3.02 1.69
CA TYR A 150 -7.57 2.33 2.89
C TYR A 150 -6.89 1.00 2.55
N LEU A 151 -7.47 0.23 1.63
CA LEU A 151 -6.87 -1.01 1.15
C LEU A 151 -5.51 -0.76 0.49
N TYR A 152 -5.39 0.29 -0.33
CA TYR A 152 -4.12 0.67 -0.96
C TYR A 152 -2.97 0.75 0.05
N GLU A 153 -3.20 1.32 1.23
CA GLU A 153 -2.16 1.48 2.27
C GLU A 153 -1.91 0.21 3.09
N MET A 154 -2.95 -0.59 3.34
CA MET A 154 -2.87 -1.78 4.21
C MET A 154 -2.42 -3.06 3.49
N LEU A 155 -2.45 -3.09 2.16
CA LEU A 155 -2.12 -4.29 1.41
C LEU A 155 -0.64 -4.66 1.52
N PRO A 156 -0.32 -5.97 1.53
CA PRO A 156 1.04 -6.45 1.36
C PRO A 156 1.68 -5.92 0.08
N LEU A 157 3.00 -5.67 0.12
CA LEU A 157 3.74 -5.38 -1.11
C LEU A 157 3.61 -6.55 -2.10
N GLY A 158 3.53 -6.23 -3.39
CA GLY A 158 3.35 -7.22 -4.45
C GLY A 158 1.90 -7.64 -4.67
N ALA A 159 0.95 -7.13 -3.87
CA ALA A 159 -0.46 -7.47 -3.95
C ALA A 159 -1.35 -6.25 -4.30
N ARG A 160 -2.44 -6.54 -5.01
CA ARG A 160 -3.57 -5.62 -5.23
C ARG A 160 -4.82 -6.13 -4.54
N SER A 161 -5.85 -5.28 -4.41
CA SER A 161 -7.15 -5.70 -3.86
C SER A 161 -8.28 -5.48 -4.83
N GLU A 162 -9.30 -6.32 -4.71
CA GLU A 162 -10.60 -6.11 -5.32
C GLU A 162 -11.68 -6.33 -4.27
N VAL A 163 -12.72 -5.50 -4.29
CA VAL A 163 -13.86 -5.61 -3.38
C VAL A 163 -15.13 -5.80 -4.19
N THR A 164 -15.84 -6.90 -3.92
CA THR A 164 -17.20 -7.11 -4.45
C THR A 164 -18.22 -6.63 -3.43
N TYR A 165 -19.11 -5.74 -3.83
CA TYR A 165 -20.14 -5.16 -2.98
C TYR A 165 -21.49 -5.84 -3.26
N TYR A 166 -22.16 -6.28 -2.19
CA TYR A 166 -23.51 -6.87 -2.20
C TYR A 166 -24.44 -6.06 -1.30
#